data_AF-G0TTA2-F1
#
_entry.id   AF-G0TTA2-F1
#
_cell.length_a   1.000
_cell.length_b   1.000
_cell.length_c   1.000
_cell.angle_alpha   90.00
_cell.angle_beta   90.00
_cell.angle_gamma   90.00
#
_symmetry.space_group_name_H-M   'P 1'
#
loop_
_entity.id
_entity.type
_entity.pdbx_description
1 polymer ?
#
loop_
_entity_poly.entity_id
_entity_poly.type
_entity_poly.pdbx_seq_one_letter_code
_entity_poly.pdbx_strand_id
1 'polypeptide(L)'
;ENLAFNKIHEVQKQANQETSQMKEAKRRLKQRCETDLKHIHDAIQKADLEDAEATKRHAANREKSDRFIRENEDKQEETWNKIQDLERQLQKLGSERLEEVKRRIEEIDREEKRRVEYAQFLEVASQHKKLLELTVYNCDLAIRCTGMVEEMVSEGCAAVKARHDKTSQDLAALRLDVHKEHLEYFRMLYLTLGSLIYKKEKRMEEIDRNIRTTHIQLEFCVETFDPNAKKHADMKKELYKLRQGVEEELAMLKEKQSKALEDFKETEEALDAAGIEFNHPVDENNEEVLTRRSKMVEYRSHLTKQEEVKIAAEREEIKRARLLRTAGAGAGAGAGAEQHRIGDNTAPARL
;
A
#
# COMPACT_ATOMS: atom_id res chain seq x y z
N GLU A 1 -41.64 -69.67 205.30
CA GLU A 1 -42.36 -68.72 204.42
C GLU A 1 -41.42 -67.85 203.57
N ASN A 2 -40.57 -68.42 202.69
CA ASN A 2 -39.69 -67.58 201.84
C ASN A 2 -39.39 -68.19 200.45
N LEU A 3 -40.39 -68.81 199.82
CA LEU A 3 -40.29 -69.40 198.48
C LEU A 3 -40.80 -68.48 197.35
N ALA A 4 -41.37 -67.31 197.67
CA ALA A 4 -42.05 -66.44 196.70
C ALA A 4 -41.15 -65.35 196.05
N PHE A 5 -39.96 -65.05 196.59
CA PHE A 5 -39.14 -63.91 196.12
C PHE A 5 -38.01 -64.24 195.11
N ASN A 6 -37.54 -65.50 195.01
CA ASN A 6 -36.49 -65.85 194.05
C ASN A 6 -36.95 -65.79 192.58
N LYS A 7 -38.23 -66.11 192.33
CA LYS A 7 -38.78 -66.16 190.97
C LYS A 7 -38.93 -64.78 190.33
N ILE A 8 -39.11 -63.73 191.14
CA ILE A 8 -39.19 -62.34 190.66
C ILE A 8 -37.80 -61.82 190.25
N HIS A 9 -36.75 -62.17 191.01
CA HIS A 9 -35.39 -61.74 190.72
C HIS A 9 -34.81 -62.41 189.46
N GLU A 10 -35.14 -63.68 189.19
CA GLU A 10 -34.77 -64.34 187.94
C GLU A 10 -35.44 -63.70 186.72
N VAL A 11 -36.74 -63.41 186.78
CA VAL A 11 -37.48 -62.75 185.69
C VAL A 11 -36.92 -61.35 185.41
N GLN A 12 -36.54 -60.60 186.45
CA GLN A 12 -35.96 -59.27 186.29
C GLN A 12 -34.55 -59.31 185.66
N LYS A 13 -33.73 -60.32 186.00
CA LYS A 13 -32.42 -60.51 185.38
C LYS A 13 -32.55 -60.89 183.91
N GLN A 14 -33.50 -61.77 183.58
CA GLN A 14 -33.77 -62.22 182.22
C GLN A 14 -34.33 -61.08 181.34
N ALA A 15 -35.29 -60.30 181.86
CA ALA A 15 -35.84 -59.12 181.18
C ALA A 15 -34.79 -58.03 180.95
N ASN A 16 -33.89 -57.77 181.91
CA ASN A 16 -32.81 -56.80 181.72
C ASN A 16 -31.79 -57.27 180.67
N GLN A 17 -31.52 -58.57 180.61
CA GLN A 17 -30.61 -59.15 179.62
C GLN A 17 -31.21 -59.07 178.20
N GLU A 18 -32.50 -59.38 178.05
CA GLU A 18 -33.23 -59.24 176.78
C GLU A 18 -33.36 -57.77 176.34
N THR A 19 -33.64 -56.86 177.28
CA THR A 19 -33.75 -55.41 176.97
C THR A 19 -32.40 -54.84 176.52
N SER A 20 -31.29 -55.28 177.12
CA SER A 20 -29.95 -54.87 176.72
C SER A 20 -29.57 -55.41 175.34
N GLN A 21 -29.87 -56.68 175.06
CA GLN A 21 -29.67 -57.28 173.74
C GLN A 21 -30.51 -56.58 172.66
N MET A 22 -31.75 -56.22 172.98
CA MET A 22 -32.64 -55.51 172.05
C MET A 22 -32.16 -54.07 171.78
N LYS A 23 -31.66 -53.36 172.80
CA LYS A 23 -31.03 -52.03 172.62
C LYS A 23 -29.77 -52.11 171.75
N GLU A 24 -28.96 -53.15 171.93
CA GLU A 24 -27.74 -53.33 171.15
C GLU A 24 -28.03 -53.74 169.70
N ALA A 25 -29.01 -54.62 169.47
CA ALA A 25 -29.49 -54.98 168.13
C ALA A 25 -30.04 -53.75 167.38
N LYS A 26 -30.82 -52.89 168.07
CA LYS A 26 -31.35 -51.65 167.48
C LYS A 26 -30.25 -50.61 167.22
N ARG A 27 -29.22 -50.50 168.06
CA ARG A 27 -28.03 -49.66 167.77
C ARG A 27 -27.29 -50.14 166.52
N ARG A 28 -27.06 -51.46 166.40
CA ARG A 28 -26.39 -52.04 165.22
C ARG A 28 -27.22 -51.90 163.94
N LEU A 29 -28.55 -51.95 164.03
CA LEU A 29 -29.43 -51.71 162.89
C LEU A 29 -29.41 -50.23 162.48
N LYS A 30 -29.50 -49.31 163.46
CA LYS A 30 -29.38 -47.87 163.22
C LYS A 30 -28.05 -47.51 162.54
N GLN A 31 -26.93 -48.01 163.05
CA GLN A 31 -25.62 -47.78 162.43
C GLN A 31 -25.53 -48.32 161.00
N ARG A 32 -26.12 -49.49 160.72
CA ARG A 32 -26.20 -50.02 159.35
C ARG A 32 -27.02 -49.12 158.45
N CYS A 33 -28.23 -48.71 158.88
CA CYS A 33 -29.05 -47.79 158.11
C CYS A 33 -28.40 -46.41 157.90
N GLU A 34 -27.68 -45.88 158.89
CA GLU A 34 -26.92 -44.62 158.75
C GLU A 34 -25.76 -44.77 157.75
N THR A 35 -25.09 -45.92 157.74
CA THR A 35 -24.02 -46.23 156.79
C THR A 35 -24.57 -46.42 155.37
N ASP A 36 -25.69 -47.13 155.22
CA ASP A 36 -26.37 -47.34 153.94
C ASP A 36 -26.94 -46.03 153.39
N LEU A 37 -27.54 -45.18 154.23
CA LEU A 37 -28.00 -43.85 153.83
C LEU A 37 -26.84 -42.98 153.33
N LYS A 38 -25.69 -43.04 153.99
CA LYS A 38 -24.49 -42.34 153.55
C LYS A 38 -23.99 -42.87 152.19
N HIS A 39 -23.94 -44.19 152.02
CA HIS A 39 -23.57 -44.80 150.73
C HIS A 39 -24.52 -44.43 149.59
N ILE A 40 -25.84 -44.37 149.86
CA ILE A 40 -26.84 -43.94 148.87
C ILE A 40 -26.67 -42.46 148.56
N HIS A 41 -26.43 -41.61 149.57
CA HIS A 41 -26.22 -40.18 149.36
C HIS A 41 -24.95 -39.91 148.53
N ASP A 42 -23.85 -40.59 148.85
CA ASP A 42 -22.60 -40.51 148.10
C ASP A 42 -22.78 -41.03 146.65
N ALA A 43 -23.58 -42.09 146.45
CA ALA A 43 -23.90 -42.63 145.13
C ALA A 43 -24.77 -41.69 144.29
N ILE A 44 -25.78 -41.05 144.89
CA ILE A 44 -26.62 -40.04 144.22
C ILE A 44 -25.77 -38.83 143.83
N GLN A 45 -24.96 -38.30 144.75
CA GLN A 45 -24.10 -37.16 144.46
C GLN A 45 -23.09 -37.47 143.34
N LYS A 46 -22.55 -38.69 143.33
CA LYS A 46 -21.67 -39.15 142.25
C LYS A 46 -22.42 -39.26 140.91
N ALA A 47 -23.63 -39.83 140.90
CA ALA A 47 -24.45 -39.93 139.69
C ALA A 47 -24.86 -38.55 139.14
N ASP A 48 -25.23 -37.60 140.01
CA ASP A 48 -25.57 -36.23 139.62
C ASP A 48 -24.35 -35.50 139.01
N LEU A 49 -23.15 -35.70 139.57
CA LEU A 49 -21.91 -35.16 139.01
C LEU A 49 -21.57 -35.79 137.66
N GLU A 50 -21.71 -37.11 137.52
CA GLU A 50 -21.48 -37.82 136.27
C GLU A 50 -22.49 -37.40 135.17
N ASP A 51 -23.77 -37.23 135.53
CA ASP A 51 -24.81 -36.76 134.61
C ASP A 51 -24.60 -35.29 134.20
N ALA A 52 -24.20 -34.43 135.14
CA ALA A 52 -23.85 -33.04 134.84
C ALA A 52 -22.62 -32.95 133.91
N GLU A 53 -21.59 -33.77 134.13
CA GLU A 53 -20.44 -33.86 133.24
C GLU A 53 -20.80 -34.43 131.86
N ALA A 54 -21.62 -35.47 131.80
CA ALA A 54 -22.09 -36.08 130.55
C ALA A 54 -22.92 -35.08 129.74
N THR A 55 -23.84 -34.36 130.39
CA THR A 55 -24.65 -33.29 129.78
C THR A 55 -23.76 -32.17 129.25
N LYS A 56 -22.75 -31.74 130.01
CA LYS A 56 -21.79 -30.72 129.57
C LYS A 56 -20.96 -31.18 128.37
N ARG A 57 -20.46 -32.42 128.38
CA ARG A 57 -19.71 -33.01 127.25
C ARG A 57 -20.59 -33.13 126.01
N HIS A 58 -21.83 -33.58 126.17
CA HIS A 58 -22.79 -33.68 125.09
C HIS A 58 -23.11 -32.31 124.49
N ALA A 59 -23.37 -31.30 125.33
CA ALA A 59 -23.60 -29.92 124.87
C ALA A 59 -22.39 -29.35 124.11
N ALA A 60 -21.17 -29.53 124.61
CA ALA A 60 -19.96 -29.07 123.94
C ALA A 60 -19.71 -29.79 122.60
N ASN A 61 -19.93 -31.10 122.54
CA ASN A 61 -19.81 -31.89 121.30
C ASN A 61 -20.88 -31.47 120.28
N ARG A 62 -22.11 -31.22 120.72
CA ARG A 62 -23.19 -30.71 119.88
C ARG A 62 -22.83 -29.34 119.30
N GLU A 63 -22.37 -28.40 120.12
CA GLU A 63 -21.97 -27.07 119.65
C GLU A 63 -20.79 -27.14 118.65
N LYS A 64 -19.83 -28.04 118.88
CA LYS A 64 -18.72 -28.29 117.94
C LYS A 64 -19.23 -28.88 116.62
N SER A 65 -20.15 -29.84 116.68
CA SER A 65 -20.75 -30.47 115.51
C SER A 65 -21.59 -29.46 114.70
N ASP A 66 -22.42 -28.66 115.38
CA ASP A 66 -23.25 -27.64 114.75
C ASP A 66 -22.38 -26.57 114.06
N ARG A 67 -21.27 -26.16 114.70
CA ARG A 67 -20.27 -25.28 114.06
C ARG A 67 -19.65 -25.92 112.82
N PHE A 68 -19.21 -27.17 112.92
CA PHE A 68 -18.61 -27.88 111.78
C PHE A 68 -19.59 -28.03 110.61
N ILE A 69 -20.86 -28.34 110.88
CA ILE A 69 -21.90 -28.45 109.85
C ILE A 69 -22.05 -27.11 109.13
N ARG A 70 -22.19 -26.00 109.86
CA ARG A 70 -22.30 -24.66 109.25
C ARG A 70 -21.07 -24.28 108.41
N GLU A 71 -19.86 -24.46 108.95
CA GLU A 71 -18.63 -24.18 108.19
C GLU A 71 -18.49 -25.07 106.95
N ASN A 72 -19.00 -26.30 107.01
CA ASN A 72 -19.01 -27.19 105.86
C ASN A 72 -20.03 -26.74 104.81
N GLU A 73 -21.24 -26.37 105.23
CA GLU A 73 -22.28 -25.79 104.37
C GLU A 73 -21.75 -24.53 103.66
N ASP A 74 -21.14 -23.60 104.39
CA ASP A 74 -20.55 -22.37 103.82
C ASP A 74 -19.47 -22.69 102.76
N LYS A 75 -18.61 -23.68 103.03
CA LYS A 75 -17.57 -24.13 102.09
C LYS A 75 -18.15 -24.85 100.87
N GLN A 76 -19.22 -25.62 101.06
CA GLN A 76 -19.94 -26.25 99.95
C GLN A 76 -20.57 -25.18 99.05
N GLU A 77 -21.20 -24.16 99.62
CA GLU A 77 -21.77 -23.04 98.87
C GLU A 77 -20.69 -22.24 98.12
N GLU A 78 -19.55 -21.96 98.75
CA GLU A 78 -18.41 -21.32 98.07
C GLU A 78 -17.88 -22.17 96.90
N THR A 79 -17.77 -23.48 97.09
CA THR A 79 -17.34 -24.41 96.04
C THR A 79 -18.37 -24.47 94.90
N TRP A 80 -19.66 -24.45 95.22
CA TRP A 80 -20.74 -24.41 94.25
C TRP A 80 -20.72 -23.12 93.41
N ASN A 81 -20.50 -21.98 94.06
CA ASN A 81 -20.35 -20.69 93.36
C ASN A 81 -19.15 -20.71 92.40
N LYS A 82 -18.01 -21.28 92.81
CA LYS A 82 -16.84 -21.47 91.92
C LYS A 82 -17.16 -22.36 90.73
N ILE A 83 -17.92 -23.45 90.92
CA ILE A 83 -18.35 -24.32 89.82
C ILE A 83 -19.25 -23.54 88.84
N GLN A 84 -20.18 -22.73 89.34
CA GLN A 84 -21.06 -21.92 88.51
C GLN A 84 -20.28 -20.86 87.71
N ASP A 85 -19.29 -20.22 88.32
CA ASP A 85 -18.43 -19.25 87.64
C ASP A 85 -17.57 -19.90 86.55
N LEU A 86 -17.03 -21.10 86.81
CA LEU A 86 -16.31 -21.88 85.81
C LEU A 86 -17.22 -22.31 84.65
N GLU A 87 -18.46 -22.70 84.93
CA GLU A 87 -19.45 -23.02 83.89
C GLU A 87 -19.73 -21.80 83.00
N ARG A 88 -19.94 -20.62 83.59
CA ARG A 88 -20.14 -19.36 82.85
C ARG A 88 -18.92 -19.01 82.00
N GLN A 89 -17.70 -19.17 82.54
CA GLN A 89 -16.47 -18.97 81.78
C GLN A 89 -16.35 -19.96 80.61
N LEU A 90 -16.69 -21.22 80.82
CA LEU A 90 -16.67 -22.24 79.76
C LEU A 90 -17.67 -21.90 78.65
N GLN A 91 -18.88 -21.45 79.00
CA GLN A 91 -19.88 -21.00 78.03
C GLN A 91 -19.37 -19.79 77.23
N LYS A 92 -18.75 -18.80 77.91
CA LYS A 92 -18.17 -17.63 77.25
C LYS A 92 -17.07 -18.02 76.26
N LEU A 93 -16.12 -18.85 76.69
CA LEU A 93 -15.05 -19.38 75.83
C LEU A 93 -15.62 -20.19 74.66
N GLY A 94 -16.72 -20.92 74.88
CA GLY A 94 -17.45 -21.64 73.84
C GLY A 94 -18.00 -20.70 72.77
N SER A 95 -18.62 -19.59 73.17
CA SER A 95 -19.12 -18.54 72.27
C SER A 95 -17.99 -17.84 71.52
N GLU A 96 -16.94 -17.40 72.22
CA GLU A 96 -15.76 -16.76 71.62
C GLU A 96 -15.10 -17.67 70.56
N ARG A 97 -14.97 -18.97 70.87
CA ARG A 97 -14.45 -19.96 69.91
C ARG A 97 -15.37 -20.09 68.68
N LEU A 98 -16.69 -20.10 68.88
CA LEU A 98 -17.65 -20.20 67.77
C LEU A 98 -17.59 -18.98 66.86
N GLU A 99 -17.49 -17.78 67.43
CA GLU A 99 -17.35 -16.52 66.70
C GLU A 99 -16.05 -16.48 65.89
N GLU A 100 -14.92 -16.90 66.47
CA GLU A 100 -13.65 -16.98 65.75
C GLU A 100 -13.70 -18.01 64.61
N VAL A 101 -14.35 -19.16 64.81
CA VAL A 101 -14.55 -20.15 63.73
C VAL A 101 -15.37 -19.54 62.59
N LYS A 102 -16.45 -18.81 62.89
CA LYS A 102 -17.24 -18.11 61.87
C LYS A 102 -16.40 -17.08 61.12
N ARG A 103 -15.66 -16.23 61.83
CA ARG A 103 -14.76 -15.22 61.23
C ARG A 103 -13.74 -15.85 60.29
N ARG A 104 -13.13 -16.97 60.70
CA ARG A 104 -12.17 -17.71 59.86
C ARG A 104 -12.80 -18.31 58.61
N ILE A 105 -14.01 -18.86 58.70
CA ILE A 105 -14.73 -19.37 57.53
C ILE A 105 -14.97 -18.23 56.52
N GLU A 106 -15.44 -17.07 56.99
CA GLU A 106 -15.67 -15.90 56.13
C GLU A 106 -14.38 -15.33 55.52
N GLU A 107 -13.26 -15.37 56.24
CA GLU A 107 -11.94 -14.99 55.71
C GLU A 107 -11.46 -15.97 54.63
N ILE A 108 -11.60 -17.27 54.86
CA ILE A 108 -11.24 -18.32 53.89
C ILE A 108 -12.10 -18.18 52.63
N ASP A 109 -13.41 -18.00 52.77
CA ASP A 109 -14.32 -17.84 51.63
C ASP A 109 -13.99 -16.59 50.80
N ARG A 110 -13.65 -15.47 51.46
CA ARG A 110 -13.21 -14.25 50.76
C ARG A 110 -11.90 -14.45 50.02
N GLU A 111 -10.95 -15.12 50.65
CA GLU A 111 -9.64 -15.36 50.07
C GLU A 111 -9.71 -16.35 48.89
N GLU A 112 -10.53 -17.40 48.99
CA GLU A 112 -10.74 -18.34 47.90
C GLU A 112 -11.46 -17.69 46.71
N LYS A 113 -12.47 -16.83 46.97
CA LYS A 113 -13.09 -16.02 45.90
C LYS A 113 -12.07 -15.14 45.18
N ARG A 114 -11.26 -14.39 45.94
CA ARG A 114 -10.20 -13.54 45.39
C ARG A 114 -9.21 -14.35 44.54
N ARG A 115 -8.85 -15.55 45.00
CA ARG A 115 -7.93 -16.45 44.29
C ARG A 115 -8.53 -16.94 42.96
N VAL A 116 -9.79 -17.36 42.96
CA VAL A 116 -10.49 -17.83 41.75
C VAL A 116 -10.67 -16.69 40.75
N GLU A 117 -11.11 -15.51 41.20
CA GLU A 117 -11.28 -14.33 40.35
C GLU A 117 -9.95 -13.90 39.71
N TYR A 118 -8.86 -13.89 40.48
CA TYR A 118 -7.53 -13.57 39.97
C TYR A 118 -7.04 -14.59 38.92
N ALA A 119 -7.28 -15.89 39.15
CA ALA A 119 -6.92 -16.92 38.18
C ALA A 119 -7.72 -16.77 36.86
N GLN A 120 -9.02 -16.50 36.94
CA GLN A 120 -9.87 -16.24 35.77
C GLN A 120 -9.42 -14.98 35.02
N PHE A 121 -9.10 -13.90 35.75
CA PHE A 121 -8.56 -12.68 35.15
C PHE A 121 -7.27 -12.96 34.37
N LEU A 122 -6.32 -13.70 34.97
CA LEU A 122 -5.06 -14.03 34.30
C LEU A 122 -5.28 -14.87 33.04
N GLU A 123 -6.23 -15.80 33.06
CA GLU A 123 -6.57 -16.60 31.88
C GLU A 123 -7.10 -15.73 30.74
N VAL A 124 -8.10 -14.88 31.03
CA VAL A 124 -8.69 -13.96 30.04
C VAL A 124 -7.65 -12.97 29.52
N ALA A 125 -6.86 -12.37 30.41
CA ALA A 125 -5.82 -11.42 30.03
C ALA A 125 -4.74 -12.08 29.15
N SER A 126 -4.36 -13.32 29.46
CA SER A 126 -3.39 -14.10 28.67
C SER A 126 -3.92 -14.43 27.27
N GLN A 127 -5.17 -14.84 27.17
CA GLN A 127 -5.82 -15.09 25.88
C GLN A 127 -5.92 -13.81 25.04
N HIS A 128 -6.35 -12.70 25.65
CA HIS A 128 -6.45 -11.41 24.98
C HIS A 128 -5.08 -10.90 24.51
N LYS A 129 -4.04 -11.03 25.35
CA LYS A 129 -2.66 -10.70 24.98
C LYS A 129 -2.20 -11.45 23.73
N LYS A 130 -2.42 -12.77 23.66
CA LYS A 130 -2.04 -13.59 22.49
C LYS A 130 -2.75 -13.14 21.23
N LEU A 131 -4.03 -12.79 21.32
CA LEU A 131 -4.80 -12.27 20.18
C LEU A 131 -4.23 -10.93 19.70
N LEU A 132 -3.91 -10.01 20.62
CA LEU A 132 -3.30 -8.73 20.27
C LEU A 132 -1.92 -8.91 19.60
N GLU A 133 -1.07 -9.79 20.15
CA GLU A 133 0.23 -10.12 19.54
C GLU A 133 0.07 -10.66 18.10
N LEU A 134 -0.92 -11.52 17.87
CA LEU A 134 -1.24 -12.03 16.53
C LEU A 134 -1.76 -10.93 15.61
N THR A 135 -2.61 -10.02 16.11
CA THR A 135 -3.10 -8.88 15.33
C THR A 135 -1.96 -7.97 14.91
N VAL A 136 -1.05 -7.62 15.82
CA VAL A 136 0.13 -6.81 15.50
C VAL A 136 0.97 -7.49 14.41
N TYR A 137 1.27 -8.78 14.57
CA TYR A 137 2.02 -9.54 13.57
C TYR A 137 1.33 -9.54 12.19
N ASN A 138 0.01 -9.72 12.14
CA ASN A 138 -0.75 -9.68 10.89
C ASN A 138 -0.74 -8.29 10.25
N CYS A 139 -0.81 -7.22 11.05
CA CYS A 139 -0.68 -5.85 10.56
C CYS A 139 0.72 -5.59 9.97
N ASP A 140 1.78 -6.04 10.63
CA ASP A 140 3.15 -5.91 10.12
C ASP A 140 3.35 -6.66 8.80
N LEU A 141 2.72 -7.83 8.66
CA LEU A 141 2.71 -8.57 7.40
C LEU A 141 1.95 -7.82 6.30
N ALA A 142 0.77 -7.29 6.63
CA ALA A 142 -0.04 -6.52 5.68
C ALA A 142 0.70 -5.28 5.18
N ILE A 143 1.34 -4.52 6.06
CA ILE A 143 2.15 -3.35 5.69
C ILE A 143 3.26 -3.74 4.70
N ARG A 144 3.98 -4.83 4.96
CA ARG A 144 5.03 -5.32 4.05
C ARG A 144 4.46 -5.73 2.70
N CYS A 145 3.38 -6.50 2.67
CA CYS A 145 2.74 -6.91 1.42
C CYS A 145 2.22 -5.70 0.61
N THR A 146 1.64 -4.70 1.28
CA THR A 146 1.19 -3.47 0.63
C THR A 146 2.37 -2.70 0.04
N GLY A 147 3.50 -2.58 0.76
CA GLY A 147 4.71 -1.94 0.23
C GLY A 147 5.24 -2.63 -1.03
N MET A 148 5.26 -3.97 -1.07
CA MET A 148 5.66 -4.72 -2.27
C MET A 148 4.71 -4.47 -3.47
N VAL A 149 3.41 -4.38 -3.21
CA VAL A 149 2.43 -4.06 -4.26
C VAL A 149 2.62 -2.64 -4.78
N GLU A 150 2.89 -1.67 -3.89
CA GLU A 150 3.17 -0.29 -4.26
C GLU A 150 4.41 -0.19 -5.16
N GLU A 151 5.52 -0.85 -4.78
CA GLU A 151 6.74 -0.93 -5.60
C GLU A 151 6.46 -1.55 -6.97
N MET A 152 5.76 -2.69 -7.02
CA MET A 152 5.41 -3.36 -8.26
C MET A 152 4.55 -2.48 -9.19
N VAL A 153 3.58 -1.74 -8.64
CA VAL A 153 2.74 -0.82 -9.41
C VAL A 153 3.56 0.35 -9.94
N SER A 154 4.41 0.94 -9.09
CA SER A 154 5.29 2.06 -9.47
C SER A 154 6.24 1.68 -10.60
N GLU A 155 6.94 0.54 -10.46
CA GLU A 155 7.84 0.00 -11.49
C GLU A 155 7.08 -0.36 -12.77
N GLY A 156 5.91 -0.99 -12.65
CA GLY A 156 5.06 -1.32 -13.78
C GLY A 156 4.63 -0.08 -14.58
N CYS A 157 4.16 0.96 -13.89
CA CYS A 157 3.78 2.23 -14.53
C CYS A 157 4.98 2.93 -15.19
N ALA A 158 6.14 2.97 -14.51
CA ALA A 158 7.35 3.55 -15.06
C ALA A 158 7.82 2.81 -16.32
N ALA A 159 7.78 1.47 -16.31
CA ALA A 159 8.15 0.64 -17.46
C ALA A 159 7.19 0.84 -18.64
N VAL A 160 5.88 0.93 -18.40
CA VAL A 160 4.89 1.21 -19.44
C VAL A 160 5.13 2.59 -20.06
N LYS A 161 5.34 3.62 -19.23
CA LYS A 161 5.62 4.98 -19.71
C LYS A 161 6.90 5.02 -20.55
N ALA A 162 8.00 4.43 -20.05
CA ALA A 162 9.26 4.38 -20.79
C ALA A 162 9.13 3.66 -22.14
N ARG A 163 8.36 2.56 -22.20
CA ARG A 163 8.06 1.87 -23.47
C ARG A 163 7.22 2.73 -24.40
N HIS A 164 6.19 3.39 -23.89
CA HIS A 164 5.32 4.27 -24.68
C HIS A 164 6.11 5.45 -25.27
N ASP A 165 6.94 6.11 -24.47
CA ASP A 165 7.76 7.23 -24.91
C ASP A 165 8.75 6.78 -25.99
N LYS A 166 9.42 5.63 -25.79
CA LYS A 166 10.33 5.05 -26.78
C LYS A 166 9.61 4.71 -28.08
N THR A 167 8.50 3.98 -28.03
CA THR A 167 7.73 3.63 -29.23
C THR A 167 7.20 4.86 -29.94
N SER A 168 6.80 5.91 -29.21
CA SER A 168 6.35 7.17 -29.82
C SER A 168 7.48 7.91 -30.52
N GLN A 169 8.69 7.90 -29.94
CA GLN A 169 9.90 8.44 -30.59
C GLN A 169 10.27 7.63 -31.84
N ASP A 170 10.30 6.30 -31.74
CA ASP A 170 10.59 5.41 -32.87
C ASP A 170 9.56 5.59 -34.00
N LEU A 171 8.28 5.74 -33.66
CA LEU A 171 7.21 5.99 -34.63
C LEU A 171 7.34 7.37 -35.29
N ALA A 172 7.71 8.41 -34.52
CA ALA A 172 7.94 9.74 -35.07
C ALA A 172 9.12 9.73 -36.06
N ALA A 173 10.21 9.02 -35.72
CA ALA A 173 11.35 8.83 -36.61
C ALA A 173 10.95 8.08 -37.89
N LEU A 174 10.20 6.98 -37.77
CA LEU A 174 9.74 6.22 -38.93
C LEU A 174 8.82 7.05 -39.84
N ARG A 175 7.90 7.83 -39.28
CA ARG A 175 7.03 8.74 -40.05
C ARG A 175 7.86 9.75 -40.84
N LEU A 176 8.87 10.33 -40.21
CA LEU A 176 9.78 11.26 -40.85
C LEU A 176 10.52 10.62 -42.02
N ASP A 177 11.00 9.39 -41.85
CA ASP A 177 11.69 8.66 -42.92
C ASP A 177 10.76 8.34 -44.09
N VAL A 178 9.49 7.96 -43.84
CA VAL A 178 8.48 7.79 -44.90
C VAL A 178 8.25 9.10 -45.67
N HIS A 179 8.21 10.24 -45.00
CA HIS A 179 8.09 11.54 -45.68
C HIS A 179 9.31 11.88 -46.54
N LYS A 180 10.53 11.55 -46.10
CA LYS A 180 11.74 11.69 -46.91
C LYS A 180 11.70 10.80 -48.16
N GLU A 181 11.29 9.54 -48.01
CA GLU A 181 11.12 8.63 -49.15
C GLU A 181 10.04 9.18 -50.11
N HIS A 182 8.91 9.66 -49.59
CA HIS A 182 7.86 10.26 -50.41
C HIS A 182 8.38 11.48 -51.19
N LEU A 183 9.22 12.32 -50.60
CA LEU A 183 9.91 13.41 -51.31
C LEU A 183 10.76 12.88 -52.48
N GLU A 184 11.52 11.80 -52.29
CA GLU A 184 12.33 11.22 -53.38
C GLU A 184 11.45 10.69 -54.52
N TYR A 185 10.37 9.96 -54.19
CA TYR A 185 9.41 9.48 -55.18
C TYR A 185 8.72 10.63 -55.92
N PHE A 186 8.28 11.65 -55.18
CA PHE A 186 7.65 12.84 -55.75
C PHE A 186 8.62 13.57 -56.67
N ARG A 187 9.88 13.80 -56.25
CA ARG A 187 10.92 14.41 -57.08
C ARG A 187 11.09 13.66 -58.40
N MET A 188 11.29 12.34 -58.35
CA MET A 188 11.45 11.51 -59.54
C MET A 188 10.23 11.61 -60.47
N LEU A 189 9.02 11.51 -59.92
CA LEU A 189 7.79 11.59 -60.69
C LEU A 189 7.62 12.98 -61.32
N TYR A 190 7.79 14.04 -60.55
CA TYR A 190 7.54 15.43 -60.96
C TYR A 190 8.49 15.87 -62.08
N LEU A 191 9.79 15.59 -61.95
CA LEU A 191 10.78 15.87 -62.99
C LEU A 191 10.53 15.06 -64.27
N THR A 192 10.13 13.80 -64.13
CA THR A 192 9.79 12.94 -65.27
C THR A 192 8.57 13.48 -66.02
N LEU A 193 7.51 13.84 -65.29
CA LEU A 193 6.31 14.46 -65.87
C LEU A 193 6.65 15.79 -66.55
N GLY A 194 7.43 16.65 -65.91
CA GLY A 194 7.87 17.92 -66.50
C GLY A 194 8.64 17.72 -67.81
N SER A 195 9.53 16.73 -67.85
CA SER A 195 10.27 16.37 -69.07
C SER A 195 9.36 15.86 -70.19
N LEU A 196 8.35 15.04 -69.87
CA LEU A 196 7.37 14.53 -70.83
C LEU A 196 6.45 15.64 -71.34
N ILE A 197 5.96 16.51 -70.45
CA ILE A 197 5.14 17.67 -70.80
C ILE A 197 5.91 18.57 -71.78
N TYR A 198 7.16 18.90 -71.48
CA TYR A 198 8.00 19.70 -72.38
C TYR A 198 8.13 19.07 -73.78
N LYS A 199 8.37 17.74 -73.85
CA LYS A 199 8.47 17.03 -75.13
C LYS A 199 7.15 17.04 -75.91
N LYS A 200 6.01 16.87 -75.22
CA LYS A 200 4.68 16.90 -75.83
C LYS A 200 4.31 18.32 -76.30
N GLU A 201 4.64 19.35 -75.53
CA GLU A 201 4.50 20.76 -75.92
C GLU A 201 5.30 21.05 -77.19
N LYS A 202 6.55 20.58 -77.28
CA LYS A 202 7.36 20.73 -78.50
C LYS A 202 6.80 19.98 -79.69
N ARG A 203 6.33 18.74 -79.50
CA ARG A 203 5.66 17.98 -80.57
C ARG A 203 4.39 18.67 -81.05
N MET A 204 3.62 19.27 -80.14
CA MET A 204 2.42 20.04 -80.48
C MET A 204 2.77 21.30 -81.28
N GLU A 205 3.77 22.07 -80.85
CA GLU A 205 4.29 23.22 -81.61
C GLU A 205 4.72 22.83 -83.04
N GLU A 206 5.36 21.67 -83.19
CA GLU A 206 5.79 21.14 -84.49
C GLU A 206 4.61 20.74 -85.37
N ILE A 207 3.61 20.05 -84.81
CA ILE A 207 2.37 19.71 -85.52
C ILE A 207 1.67 21.00 -85.97
N ASP A 208 1.58 22.02 -85.12
CA ASP A 208 1.00 23.33 -85.46
C ASP A 208 1.77 24.04 -86.59
N ARG A 209 3.10 23.94 -86.61
CA ARG A 209 3.90 24.43 -87.76
C ARG A 209 3.58 23.63 -89.03
N ASN A 210 3.51 22.30 -88.94
CA ASN A 210 3.21 21.45 -90.09
C ASN A 210 1.80 21.68 -90.63
N ILE A 211 0.81 21.92 -89.75
CA ILE A 211 -0.55 22.31 -90.15
C ILE A 211 -0.51 23.63 -90.91
N ARG A 212 0.21 24.65 -90.41
CA ARG A 212 0.36 25.94 -91.11
C ARG A 212 1.03 25.78 -92.48
N THR A 213 2.14 25.06 -92.56
CA THR A 213 2.83 24.81 -93.83
C THR A 213 1.95 24.06 -94.83
N THR A 214 1.29 22.99 -94.37
CA THR A 214 0.37 22.19 -95.21
C THR A 214 -0.83 23.04 -95.65
N HIS A 215 -1.31 23.96 -94.80
CA HIS A 215 -2.38 24.87 -95.15
C HIS A 215 -1.99 25.84 -96.27
N ILE A 216 -0.80 26.44 -96.18
CA ILE A 216 -0.27 27.33 -97.23
C ILE A 216 -0.09 26.55 -98.54
N GLN A 217 0.47 25.33 -98.48
CA GLN A 217 0.60 24.46 -99.66
C GLN A 217 -0.75 24.11 -100.28
N LEU A 218 -1.75 23.81 -99.44
CA LEU A 218 -3.11 23.55 -99.89
C LEU A 218 -3.70 24.78 -100.61
N GLU A 219 -3.61 25.97 -100.03
CA GLU A 219 -4.10 27.21 -100.64
C GLU A 219 -3.44 27.46 -101.99
N PHE A 220 -2.12 27.33 -102.07
CA PHE A 220 -1.38 27.48 -103.32
C PHE A 220 -1.81 26.47 -104.40
N CYS A 221 -1.95 25.18 -104.03
CA CYS A 221 -2.43 24.14 -104.95
C CYS A 221 -3.88 24.39 -105.41
N VAL A 222 -4.75 24.93 -104.54
CA VAL A 222 -6.13 25.29 -104.89
C VAL A 222 -6.14 26.46 -105.88
N GLU A 223 -5.35 27.51 -105.62
CA GLU A 223 -5.24 28.69 -106.50
C GLU A 223 -4.63 28.35 -107.88
N THR A 224 -3.73 27.37 -107.93
CA THR A 224 -3.07 26.92 -109.17
C THR A 224 -3.80 25.77 -109.88
N PHE A 225 -4.96 25.34 -109.37
CA PHE A 225 -5.71 24.16 -109.85
C PHE A 225 -4.87 22.86 -109.92
N ASP A 226 -3.89 22.71 -109.02
CA ASP A 226 -3.04 21.52 -108.92
C ASP A 226 -3.84 20.32 -108.36
N PRO A 227 -3.88 19.18 -109.06
CA PRO A 227 -4.52 17.94 -108.58
C PRO A 227 -4.05 17.45 -107.19
N ASN A 228 -2.87 17.86 -106.73
CA ASN A 228 -2.35 17.51 -105.41
C ASN A 228 -3.06 18.22 -104.24
N ALA A 229 -3.92 19.21 -104.49
CA ALA A 229 -4.69 19.90 -103.45
C ALA A 229 -5.43 18.93 -102.51
N LYS A 230 -6.02 17.84 -103.05
CA LYS A 230 -6.71 16.83 -102.24
C LYS A 230 -5.78 16.15 -101.22
N LYS A 231 -4.53 15.85 -101.61
CA LYS A 231 -3.55 15.21 -100.70
C LYS A 231 -3.19 16.13 -99.53
N HIS A 232 -2.99 17.43 -99.78
CA HIS A 232 -2.71 18.40 -98.73
C HIS A 232 -3.92 18.63 -97.80
N ALA A 233 -5.15 18.54 -98.32
CA ALA A 233 -6.36 18.60 -97.52
C ALA A 233 -6.50 17.38 -96.58
N ASP A 234 -6.27 16.17 -97.10
CA ASP A 234 -6.30 14.93 -96.31
C ASP A 234 -5.18 14.92 -95.26
N MET A 235 -3.97 15.35 -95.62
CA MET A 235 -2.84 15.50 -94.70
C MET A 235 -3.14 16.50 -93.59
N LYS A 236 -3.75 17.65 -93.91
CA LYS A 236 -4.17 18.66 -92.91
C LYS A 236 -5.17 18.06 -91.92
N LYS A 237 -6.13 17.26 -92.38
CA LYS A 237 -7.12 16.58 -91.52
C LYS A 237 -6.46 15.58 -90.57
N GLU A 238 -5.51 14.78 -91.04
CA GLU A 238 -4.77 13.83 -90.20
C GLU A 238 -3.87 14.55 -89.17
N LEU A 239 -3.24 15.67 -89.56
CA LEU A 239 -2.47 16.49 -88.63
C LEU A 239 -3.34 17.09 -87.52
N TYR A 240 -4.59 17.49 -87.79
CA TYR A 240 -5.53 17.95 -86.75
C TYR A 240 -5.91 16.82 -85.78
N LYS A 241 -6.17 15.60 -86.26
CA LYS A 241 -6.43 14.45 -85.39
C LYS A 241 -5.22 14.15 -84.50
N LEU A 242 -4.02 14.17 -85.08
CA LEU A 242 -2.79 13.95 -84.33
C LEU A 242 -2.55 15.05 -83.28
N ARG A 243 -2.83 16.31 -83.63
CA ARG A 243 -2.77 17.44 -82.70
C ARG A 243 -3.71 17.23 -81.52
N GLN A 244 -4.96 16.85 -81.78
CA GLN A 244 -5.95 16.59 -80.74
C GLN A 244 -5.50 15.46 -79.80
N GLY A 245 -4.99 14.35 -80.34
CA GLY A 245 -4.48 13.25 -79.50
C GLY A 245 -3.30 13.67 -78.61
N VAL A 246 -2.38 14.48 -79.14
CA VAL A 246 -1.26 15.03 -78.34
C VAL A 246 -1.75 16.04 -77.29
N GLU A 247 -2.78 16.82 -77.61
CA GLU A 247 -3.41 17.79 -76.70
C GLU A 247 -4.10 17.11 -75.51
N GLU A 248 -4.85 16.02 -75.75
CA GLU A 248 -5.48 15.20 -74.71
C GLU A 248 -4.45 14.52 -73.80
N GLU A 249 -3.40 13.92 -74.37
CA GLU A 249 -2.30 13.34 -73.59
C GLU A 249 -1.58 14.40 -72.74
N LEU A 250 -1.40 15.60 -73.28
CA LEU A 250 -0.76 16.71 -72.57
C LEU A 250 -1.62 17.24 -71.44
N ALA A 251 -2.94 17.31 -71.63
CA ALA A 251 -3.89 17.65 -70.57
C ALA A 251 -3.82 16.62 -69.42
N MET A 252 -3.83 15.32 -69.74
CA MET A 252 -3.70 14.26 -68.74
C MET A 252 -2.38 14.32 -67.97
N LEU A 253 -1.26 14.61 -68.66
CA LEU A 253 0.03 14.76 -67.99
C LEU A 253 0.06 15.96 -67.03
N LYS A 254 -0.53 17.10 -67.42
CA LYS A 254 -0.63 18.29 -66.58
C LYS A 254 -1.53 18.06 -65.37
N GLU A 255 -2.66 17.39 -65.56
CA GLU A 255 -3.56 17.01 -64.45
C GLU A 255 -2.86 16.08 -63.47
N LYS A 256 -2.17 15.04 -63.97
CA LYS A 256 -1.39 14.13 -63.12
C LYS A 256 -0.28 14.85 -62.35
N GLN A 257 0.38 15.82 -62.97
CA GLN A 257 1.41 16.64 -62.31
C GLN A 257 0.81 17.55 -61.22
N SER A 258 -0.34 18.17 -61.49
CA SER A 258 -1.05 19.00 -60.51
C SER A 258 -1.52 18.19 -59.31
N LYS A 259 -2.07 17.00 -59.55
CA LYS A 259 -2.51 16.11 -58.48
C LYS A 259 -1.35 15.63 -57.62
N ALA A 260 -0.24 15.22 -58.25
CA ALA A 260 0.96 14.81 -57.52
C ALA A 260 1.50 15.94 -56.62
N LEU A 261 1.39 17.21 -57.05
CA LEU A 261 1.79 18.36 -56.24
C LEU A 261 0.84 18.59 -55.06
N GLU A 262 -0.47 18.40 -55.25
CA GLU A 262 -1.45 18.51 -54.18
C GLU A 262 -1.25 17.43 -53.11
N ASP A 263 -1.08 16.17 -53.54
CA ASP A 263 -0.81 15.02 -52.67
C ASP A 263 0.52 15.17 -51.90
N PHE A 264 1.47 15.97 -52.41
CA PHE A 264 2.77 16.20 -51.78
C PHE A 264 2.74 17.21 -50.62
N LYS A 265 1.73 18.10 -50.56
CA LYS A 265 1.66 19.17 -49.55
C LYS A 265 1.76 18.67 -48.11
N GLU A 266 1.12 17.54 -47.81
CA GLU A 266 1.17 16.95 -46.47
C GLU A 266 2.59 16.52 -46.08
N THR A 267 3.38 16.04 -47.05
CA THR A 267 4.78 15.71 -46.84
C THR A 267 5.64 16.97 -46.70
N GLU A 268 5.37 18.01 -47.48
CA GLU A 268 6.06 19.30 -47.37
C GLU A 268 5.89 19.90 -45.98
N GLU A 269 4.66 20.02 -45.49
CA GLU A 269 4.36 20.54 -44.15
C GLU A 269 5.02 19.70 -43.04
N ALA A 270 5.05 18.38 -43.19
CA ALA A 270 5.68 17.47 -42.23
C ALA A 270 7.21 17.60 -42.20
N LEU A 271 7.85 17.80 -43.35
CA LEU A 271 9.30 18.01 -43.45
C LEU A 271 9.71 19.38 -42.91
N ASP A 272 8.93 20.43 -43.21
CA ASP A 272 9.12 21.78 -42.69
C ASP A 272 8.97 21.83 -41.17
N ALA A 273 7.93 21.18 -40.62
CA ALA A 273 7.73 21.07 -39.18
C ALA A 273 8.88 20.31 -38.49
N ALA A 274 9.53 19.39 -39.20
CA ALA A 274 10.73 18.68 -38.73
C ALA A 274 12.04 19.45 -38.98
N GLY A 275 11.98 20.64 -39.60
CA GLY A 275 13.14 21.46 -39.91
C GLY A 275 14.08 20.87 -40.97
N ILE A 276 13.57 20.04 -41.87
CA ILE A 276 14.36 19.45 -42.96
C ILE A 276 14.32 20.39 -44.16
N GLU A 277 15.44 21.03 -44.46
CA GLU A 277 15.60 21.83 -45.67
C GLU A 277 15.78 20.92 -46.89
N PHE A 278 14.96 21.13 -47.93
CA PHE A 278 15.09 20.47 -49.22
C PHE A 278 14.80 21.43 -50.37
N ASN A 279 15.38 21.18 -51.54
CA ASN A 279 15.03 21.92 -52.75
C ASN A 279 13.73 21.37 -53.33
N HIS A 280 12.75 22.24 -53.56
CA HIS A 280 11.43 21.81 -53.99
C HIS A 280 11.47 21.29 -55.45
N PRO A 281 10.94 20.09 -55.76
CA PRO A 281 11.00 19.53 -57.12
C PRO A 281 10.39 20.39 -58.23
N VAL A 282 9.49 21.31 -57.88
CA VAL A 282 8.97 22.33 -58.81
C VAL A 282 10.07 23.29 -59.25
N ASP A 283 10.89 23.75 -58.32
CA ASP A 283 11.97 24.69 -58.60
C ASP A 283 13.07 24.01 -59.43
N GLU A 284 13.43 22.78 -59.08
CA GLU A 284 14.33 21.94 -59.89
C GLU A 284 13.82 21.77 -61.33
N ASN A 285 12.52 21.48 -61.51
CA ASN A 285 11.93 21.37 -62.84
C ASN A 285 11.97 22.69 -63.61
N ASN A 286 11.71 23.82 -62.94
CA ASN A 286 11.73 25.15 -63.55
C ASN A 286 13.14 25.51 -64.03
N GLU A 287 14.16 25.23 -63.22
CA GLU A 287 15.57 25.40 -63.58
C GLU A 287 15.97 24.53 -64.78
N GLU A 288 15.53 23.26 -64.81
CA GLU A 288 15.75 22.38 -65.96
C GLU A 288 15.11 22.92 -67.24
N VAL A 289 13.87 23.39 -67.17
CA VAL A 289 13.15 23.96 -68.31
C VAL A 289 13.85 25.23 -68.81
N LEU A 290 14.27 26.12 -67.91
CA LEU A 290 15.04 27.31 -68.26
C LEU A 290 16.36 26.96 -68.94
N THR A 291 17.09 25.99 -68.39
CA THR A 291 18.35 25.49 -68.96
C THR A 291 18.14 24.92 -70.37
N ARG A 292 17.08 24.13 -70.58
CA ARG A 292 16.71 23.59 -71.90
C ARG A 292 16.38 24.71 -72.89
N ARG A 293 15.65 25.74 -72.46
CA ARG A 293 15.31 26.91 -73.31
C ARG A 293 16.56 27.70 -73.69
N SER A 294 17.48 27.95 -72.76
CA SER A 294 18.75 28.64 -73.04
C SER A 294 19.56 27.91 -74.11
N LYS A 295 19.77 26.60 -73.92
CA LYS A 295 20.49 25.75 -74.90
C LYS A 295 19.86 25.78 -76.29
N MET A 296 18.53 25.78 -76.37
CA MET A 296 17.82 25.87 -77.66
C MET A 296 18.01 27.21 -78.35
N VAL A 297 18.04 28.31 -77.60
CA VAL A 297 18.31 29.66 -78.13
C VAL A 297 19.76 29.76 -78.62
N GLU A 298 20.72 29.26 -77.86
CA GLU A 298 22.12 29.19 -78.25
C GLU A 298 22.32 28.37 -79.53
N TYR A 299 21.68 27.22 -79.64
CA TYR A 299 21.74 26.37 -80.85
C TYR A 299 21.14 27.07 -82.07
N ARG A 300 19.99 27.75 -81.92
CA ARG A 300 19.40 28.55 -83.00
C ARG A 300 20.31 29.69 -83.42
N SER A 301 20.93 30.40 -82.48
CA SER A 301 21.92 31.45 -82.76
C SER A 301 23.11 30.91 -83.56
N HIS A 302 23.61 29.71 -83.21
CA HIS A 302 24.69 29.07 -83.96
C HIS A 302 24.27 28.67 -85.38
N LEU A 303 23.07 28.13 -85.56
CA LEU A 303 22.51 27.78 -86.88
C LEU A 303 22.35 29.03 -87.76
N THR A 304 21.78 30.11 -87.23
CA THR A 304 21.60 31.37 -87.97
C THR A 304 22.95 31.96 -88.40
N LYS A 305 23.97 31.95 -87.52
CA LYS A 305 25.33 32.36 -87.89
C LYS A 305 25.91 31.50 -89.02
N GLN A 306 25.65 30.19 -89.00
CA GLN A 306 26.12 29.29 -90.04
C GLN A 306 25.38 29.52 -91.38
N GLU A 307 24.08 29.80 -91.33
CA GLU A 307 23.28 30.18 -92.50
C GLU A 307 23.72 31.54 -93.06
N GLU A 308 24.03 32.52 -92.22
CA GLU A 308 24.57 33.82 -92.62
C GLU A 308 25.92 33.68 -93.35
N VAL A 309 26.80 32.79 -92.88
CA VAL A 309 28.07 32.47 -93.56
C VAL A 309 27.82 31.81 -94.92
N LYS A 310 26.86 30.88 -95.03
CA LYS A 310 26.49 30.25 -96.31
C LYS A 310 25.90 31.27 -97.27
N ILE A 311 24.97 32.11 -96.81
CA ILE A 311 24.37 33.18 -97.62
C ILE A 311 25.44 34.19 -98.07
N ALA A 312 26.41 34.52 -97.22
CA ALA A 312 27.52 35.39 -97.58
C ALA A 312 28.41 34.76 -98.68
N ALA A 313 28.69 33.46 -98.59
CA ALA A 313 29.44 32.72 -99.61
C ALA A 313 28.67 32.63 -100.94
N GLU A 314 27.38 32.28 -100.92
CA GLU A 314 26.51 32.24 -102.11
C GLU A 314 26.37 33.64 -102.74
N ARG A 315 26.30 34.70 -101.93
CA ARG A 315 26.29 36.09 -102.43
C ARG A 315 27.61 36.47 -103.08
N GLU A 316 28.76 36.06 -102.52
CA GLU A 316 30.09 36.22 -103.13
C GLU A 316 30.18 35.49 -104.47
N GLU A 317 29.64 34.27 -104.54
CA GLU A 317 29.63 33.43 -105.74
C GLU A 317 28.73 34.01 -106.84
N ILE A 318 27.54 34.52 -106.48
CA ILE A 318 26.66 35.28 -107.39
C ILE A 318 27.35 36.58 -107.84
N LYS A 319 28.14 37.24 -106.99
CA LYS A 319 28.90 38.44 -107.34
C LYS A 319 30.03 38.13 -108.34
N ARG A 320 30.74 37.02 -108.15
CA ARG A 320 31.75 36.52 -109.10
C ARG A 320 31.11 36.10 -110.43
N ALA A 321 29.97 35.41 -110.39
CA ALA A 321 29.22 35.05 -111.60
C ALA A 321 28.70 36.28 -112.36
N ARG A 322 28.28 37.35 -111.65
CA ARG A 322 27.95 38.64 -112.28
C ARG A 322 29.17 39.33 -112.89
N LEU A 323 30.31 39.33 -112.21
CA LEU A 323 31.57 39.90 -112.71
C LEU A 323 32.06 39.21 -113.99
N LEU A 324 31.99 37.87 -114.05
CA LEU A 324 32.28 37.09 -115.26
C LEU A 324 31.32 37.40 -116.41
N ARG A 325 30.06 37.72 -116.10
CA ARG A 325 29.06 38.13 -117.11
C ARG A 325 29.27 39.56 -117.63
N THR A 326 29.89 40.44 -116.84
CA THR A 326 30.30 41.80 -117.24
C THR A 326 31.69 41.87 -117.88
N ALA A 327 32.61 40.95 -117.56
CA ALA A 327 33.94 40.89 -118.18
C ALA A 327 33.94 40.30 -119.60
N GLY A 328 32.83 39.73 -120.07
CA GLY A 328 32.65 39.27 -121.45
C GLY A 328 32.27 40.36 -122.45
N ALA A 329 32.10 41.62 -122.03
CA ALA A 329 31.67 42.73 -122.89
C ALA A 329 32.48 44.01 -122.60
N GLY A 330 33.74 44.06 -123.05
CA GLY A 330 34.56 45.27 -122.99
C GLY A 330 36.05 45.03 -123.30
N ALA A 331 36.41 45.26 -124.56
CA ALA A 331 37.73 45.46 -125.20
C ALA A 331 38.98 45.60 -124.28
N GLY A 332 40.15 45.07 -124.62
CA GLY A 332 40.82 45.13 -125.92
C GLY A 332 41.73 46.37 -126.01
N ALA A 333 43.04 46.14 -126.17
CA ALA A 333 44.17 47.10 -126.33
C ALA A 333 44.66 47.80 -125.03
N GLY A 334 45.96 47.87 -124.71
CA GLY A 334 47.20 47.41 -125.31
C GLY A 334 48.39 47.96 -124.49
N ALA A 335 49.46 47.15 -124.42
CA ALA A 335 50.91 47.38 -124.17
C ALA A 335 51.41 48.73 -123.58
N GLY A 336 52.43 48.79 -122.71
CA GLY A 336 53.42 47.81 -122.23
C GLY A 336 54.64 48.50 -121.59
N ALA A 337 55.47 47.69 -120.90
CA ALA A 337 56.88 47.90 -120.47
C ALA A 337 57.16 49.05 -119.46
N GLU A 338 58.09 48.97 -118.48
CA GLU A 338 59.25 48.09 -118.26
C GLU A 338 59.76 48.22 -116.79
N GLN A 339 60.26 47.10 -116.24
CA GLN A 339 61.32 46.88 -115.22
C GLN A 339 61.65 47.92 -114.12
N HIS A 340 61.67 47.48 -112.85
CA HIS A 340 62.92 47.34 -112.06
C HIS A 340 62.74 46.57 -110.73
N ARG A 341 63.88 46.26 -110.12
CA ARG A 341 64.24 45.20 -109.17
C ARG A 341 64.26 45.67 -107.69
N ILE A 342 64.21 44.68 -106.78
CA ILE A 342 64.85 44.60 -105.43
C ILE A 342 64.18 45.29 -104.22
N GLY A 343 64.11 44.53 -103.11
CA GLY A 343 64.29 45.01 -101.72
C GLY A 343 63.06 44.78 -100.82
N ASP A 344 62.99 43.69 -100.06
CA ASP A 344 63.53 43.46 -98.70
C ASP A 344 62.55 43.77 -97.54
N ASN A 345 62.40 42.77 -96.67
CA ASN A 345 62.05 42.77 -95.24
C ASN A 345 61.02 43.75 -94.64
N THR A 346 60.05 43.21 -93.89
CA THR A 346 59.98 43.35 -92.41
C THR A 346 58.81 42.57 -91.80
N ALA A 347 59.12 41.72 -90.81
CA ALA A 347 58.21 41.25 -89.76
C ALA A 347 58.01 42.38 -88.71
N PRO A 348 57.05 42.33 -87.74
CA PRO A 348 56.99 41.24 -86.75
C PRO A 348 55.58 40.83 -86.27
N ALA A 349 55.45 39.56 -85.90
CA ALA A 349 54.42 39.09 -84.99
C ALA A 349 54.91 39.25 -83.54
N ARG A 350 54.05 39.80 -82.67
CA ARG A 350 54.17 39.71 -81.21
C ARG A 350 52.79 39.38 -80.62
N LEU A 351 52.85 38.39 -79.72
CA LEU A 351 51.92 37.94 -78.67
C LEU A 351 50.62 37.26 -79.11
#